data_AF-A0A6J7EWD6-F1
#
_entry.id   AF-A0A6J7EWD6-F1
#
_cell.length_a   1.000
_cell.length_b   1.000
_cell.length_c   1.000
_cell.angle_alpha   90.00
_cell.angle_beta   90.00
_cell.angle_gamma   90.00
#
_symmetry.space_group_name_H-M   'P 1'
#
loop_
_entity.id
_entity.type
_entity.pdbx_description
1 polymer ?
#
loop_
_entity_poly.entity_id
_entity_poly.type
_entity_poly.pdbx_seq_one_letter_code
_entity_poly.pdbx_strand_id
1 'polypeptide(L)'
;MTDTNVQPRAHARIVYLGPVSPHWEVYGDYGDRSVLDDFRNRVLARLVLLPRDDPQFRRNRERIVRDAEREGISIEWHLGLADDEEQ
;
A
#
# COMPACT_ATOMS: atom_id res chain seq x y z
N MET A 1 -20.19 -10.70 19.87
CA MET A 1 -18.92 -10.04 19.51
C MET A 1 -19.26 -8.97 18.49
N THR A 2 -19.28 -7.71 18.91
CA THR A 2 -19.56 -6.59 18.01
C THR A 2 -18.33 -6.35 17.16
N ASP A 3 -18.39 -6.82 15.91
CA ASP A 3 -17.50 -6.39 14.84
C ASP A 3 -17.69 -4.87 14.71
N THR A 4 -16.80 -4.12 15.34
CA THR A 4 -16.86 -2.67 15.25
C THR A 4 -16.27 -2.36 13.89
N ASN A 5 -17.16 -2.18 12.91
CA ASN A 5 -16.83 -1.68 11.59
C ASN A 5 -16.31 -0.23 11.74
N VAL A 6 -15.08 -0.10 12.23
CA VAL A 6 -14.37 1.17 12.33
C VAL A 6 -14.04 1.54 10.90
N GLN A 7 -14.79 2.51 10.36
CA GLN A 7 -14.47 3.04 9.03
C GLN A 7 -13.02 3.50 9.02
N PRO A 8 -12.24 3.17 7.97
CA PRO A 8 -10.88 3.64 7.83
C PRO A 8 -10.83 5.17 7.92
N ARG A 9 -9.87 5.70 8.68
CA ARG A 9 -9.67 7.15 8.80
C ARG A 9 -8.94 7.75 7.59
N ALA A 10 -8.36 6.91 6.75
CA ALA A 10 -7.69 7.28 5.51
C ALA A 10 -7.66 6.11 4.51
N HIS A 11 -7.37 6.43 3.25
CA HIS A 11 -7.15 5.45 2.19
C HIS A 11 -5.92 5.78 1.35
N ALA A 12 -5.12 4.76 1.05
CA ALA A 12 -3.94 4.87 0.20
C ALA A 12 -3.90 3.80 -0.89
N ARG A 13 -3.48 4.20 -2.09
CA ARG A 13 -3.31 3.32 -3.25
C ARG A 13 -1.82 3.12 -3.53
N ILE A 14 -1.37 1.87 -3.57
CA ILE A 14 0.02 1.50 -3.82
C ILE A 14 0.11 0.91 -5.23
N VAL A 15 0.79 1.62 -6.12
CA VAL A 15 0.80 1.35 -7.56
C VAL A 15 2.18 0.87 -8.00
N TYR A 16 2.24 -0.27 -8.69
CA TYR A 16 3.43 -0.74 -9.37
C TYR A 16 3.57 -0.01 -10.70
N LEU A 17 4.65 0.77 -10.86
CA LEU A 17 4.95 1.54 -12.07
C LEU A 17 5.67 0.71 -13.14
N GLY A 18 6.32 -0.38 -12.72
CA GLY A 18 7.03 -1.28 -13.63
C GLY A 18 8.45 -1.64 -13.17
N PRO A 19 9.21 -2.34 -14.02
CA PRO A 19 10.52 -2.89 -13.67
C PRO A 19 11.65 -1.86 -13.66
N VAL A 20 11.37 -0.58 -13.90
CA VAL A 20 12.35 0.51 -13.87
C VAL A 20 12.08 1.38 -12.66
N SER A 21 13.13 1.75 -11.93
CA SER A 21 13.01 2.59 -10.74
C SER A 21 12.56 4.02 -11.07
N PRO A 22 11.65 4.62 -10.29
CA PRO A 22 10.99 4.06 -9.12
C PRO A 22 9.93 3.01 -9.48
N HIS A 23 9.99 1.83 -8.85
CA HIS A 23 9.06 0.72 -9.11
C HIS A 23 7.66 0.97 -8.58
N TRP A 24 7.52 1.85 -7.59
CA TRP A 24 6.29 2.04 -6.83
C TRP A 24 5.96 3.52 -6.67
N GLU A 25 4.68 3.82 -6.65
CA GLU A 25 4.13 5.09 -6.21
C GLU A 25 3.04 4.84 -5.16
N VAL A 26 2.85 5.80 -4.26
CA VAL A 26 1.79 5.75 -3.25
C VAL A 26 0.97 7.02 -3.31
N TYR A 27 -0.32 6.86 -3.63
CA TYR A 27 -1.29 7.93 -3.65
C TYR A 27 -2.14 7.88 -2.38
N GLY A 28 -2.50 9.04 -1.85
CA GLY A 28 -3.50 9.18 -0.81
C GLY A 28 -4.81 9.66 -1.42
N ASP A 29 -5.90 8.92 -1.21
CA ASP A 29 -7.19 9.24 -1.83
C ASP A 29 -8.06 10.10 -0.91
N TYR A 30 -8.11 9.77 0.39
CA TYR A 30 -8.76 10.58 1.42
C TYR A 30 -8.15 10.35 2.80
N GLY A 31 -8.38 11.29 3.73
CA GLY A 31 -7.94 11.20 5.13
C GLY A 31 -6.97 12.30 5.53
N ASP A 32 -6.38 12.17 6.72
CA ASP A 32 -5.38 13.11 7.22
C ASP A 32 -4.09 13.02 6.39
N ARG A 33 -3.67 14.15 5.82
CA ARG A 33 -2.49 14.24 4.95
C ARG A 33 -1.19 13.86 5.67
N SER A 34 -1.01 14.27 6.92
CA SER A 34 0.22 13.96 7.68
C SER A 34 0.37 12.46 7.92
N VAL A 35 -0.76 11.79 8.22
CA VAL A 35 -0.82 10.33 8.39
C VAL A 35 -0.47 9.62 7.08
N LEU A 36 -1.03 10.07 5.96
CA LEU A 36 -0.76 9.49 4.64
C LEU A 36 0.67 9.73 4.17
N ASP A 37 1.23 10.92 4.40
CA ASP A 37 2.62 11.25 4.03
C ASP A 37 3.61 10.38 4.84
N ASP A 38 3.38 10.22 6.14
CA ASP A 38 4.19 9.35 7.01
C ASP A 38 4.09 7.87 6.60
N PHE A 39 2.87 7.41 6.27
CA PHE A 39 2.64 6.06 5.77
C PHE A 39 3.34 5.84 4.42
N ARG A 40 3.20 6.77 3.48
CA ARG A 40 3.90 6.75 2.18
C ARG A 40 5.40 6.61 2.34
N ASN A 41 6.01 7.40 3.22
CA ASN A 41 7.46 7.33 3.48
C ASN A 41 7.87 5.93 3.96
N ARG A 42 7.11 5.32 4.87
CA ARG A 42 7.37 3.96 5.37
C ARG A 42 7.13 2.88 4.32
N VAL A 43 6.17 3.04 3.42
CA VAL A 43 5.93 2.13 2.30
C VAL A 43 7.08 2.20 1.30
N LEU A 44 7.43 3.40 0.84
CA LEU A 44 8.49 3.60 -0.13
C LEU A 44 9.85 3.16 0.43
N ALA A 45 10.16 3.42 1.70
CA ALA A 45 11.39 2.93 2.32
C ALA A 45 11.52 1.39 2.30
N ARG A 46 10.40 0.66 2.31
CA ARG A 46 10.38 -0.81 2.22
C ARG A 46 10.41 -1.33 0.78
N LEU A 47 9.90 -0.56 -0.18
CA LEU A 47 9.68 -1.04 -1.55
C LEU A 47 10.63 -0.43 -2.59
N VAL A 48 11.37 0.64 -2.27
CA VAL A 48 12.15 1.43 -3.23
C VAL A 48 13.14 0.63 -4.08
N LEU A 49 13.72 -0.45 -3.54
CA LEU A 49 14.67 -1.32 -4.25
C LEU A 49 14.07 -2.67 -4.69
N LEU A 50 12.77 -2.89 -4.47
CA LEU A 50 12.16 -4.19 -4.66
C LEU A 50 11.17 -4.14 -5.82
N PRO A 51 11.42 -4.81 -6.95
CA PRO A 51 10.37 -5.07 -7.92
C PRO A 51 9.32 -6.04 -7.35
N ARG A 52 8.18 -6.17 -8.05
CA ARG A 52 7.03 -6.99 -7.62
C ARG A 52 7.35 -8.48 -7.47
N ASP A 53 8.26 -9.00 -8.28
CA ASP A 53 8.66 -10.41 -8.32
C ASP A 53 9.77 -10.78 -7.33
N ASP A 54 10.30 -9.79 -6.60
CA ASP A 54 11.33 -10.03 -5.57
C ASP A 54 10.75 -10.84 -4.37
N PRO A 55 11.43 -11.88 -3.87
CA PRO A 55 10.95 -12.65 -2.71
C PRO A 55 10.70 -11.81 -1.45
N GLN A 56 11.47 -10.74 -1.24
CA GLN A 56 11.34 -9.84 -0.09
C GLN A 56 10.08 -8.95 -0.21
N PHE A 57 9.53 -8.75 -1.41
CA PHE A 57 8.29 -7.99 -1.63
C PHE A 57 7.14 -8.55 -0.78
N ARG A 58 6.94 -9.88 -0.77
CA ARG A 58 5.83 -10.52 -0.03
C ARG A 58 5.88 -10.20 1.47
N ARG A 59 7.08 -10.27 2.06
CA ARG A 59 7.31 -9.95 3.48
C ARG A 59 7.07 -8.48 3.78
N ASN A 60 7.52 -7.59 2.89
CA ASN A 60 7.32 -6.17 3.06
C ASN A 60 5.85 -5.78 2.85
N ARG A 61 5.13 -6.43 1.93
CA ARG A 61 3.69 -6.27 1.74
C ARG A 61 2.90 -6.62 3.00
N GLU A 62 3.20 -7.76 3.65
CA GLU A 62 2.58 -8.11 4.94
C GLU A 62 2.85 -7.06 6.02
N ARG A 63 4.09 -6.56 6.12
CA ARG A 63 4.45 -5.49 7.08
C ARG A 63 3.68 -4.19 6.80
N ILE A 64 3.50 -3.85 5.53
CA ILE A 64 2.74 -2.66 5.11
C ILE A 64 1.26 -2.80 5.47
N VAL A 65 0.67 -3.98 5.24
CA VAL A 65 -0.72 -4.27 5.66
C VAL A 65 -0.87 -4.07 7.18
N ARG A 66 0.07 -4.60 7.97
CA ARG A 66 0.04 -4.43 9.44
C ARG A 66 0.20 -2.97 9.89
N ASP A 67 1.06 -2.21 9.23
CA ASP A 67 1.20 -0.77 9.49
C ASP A 67 -0.10 -0.03 9.18
N ALA A 68 -0.75 -0.34 8.06
CA ALA A 68 -2.01 0.25 7.65
C ALA A 68 -3.15 -0.07 8.62
N GLU A 69 -3.28 -1.34 9.02
CA GLU A 69 -4.25 -1.81 10.04
C GLU A 69 -4.08 -1.06 11.36
N ARG A 70 -2.84 -0.96 11.86
CA ARG A 70 -2.53 -0.27 13.14
C ARG A 70 -2.93 1.21 13.10
N GLU A 71 -2.84 1.83 11.93
CA GLU A 71 -3.07 3.26 11.75
C GLU A 71 -4.47 3.59 11.22
N GLY A 72 -5.33 2.58 11.05
CA GLY A 72 -6.68 2.74 10.52
C GLY A 72 -6.71 3.25 9.07
N ILE A 73 -5.68 2.91 8.29
CA ILE A 73 -5.56 3.26 6.88
C ILE A 73 -6.02 2.04 6.06
N SER A 74 -7.00 2.23 5.19
CA SER A 74 -7.30 1.21 4.18
C SER A 74 -6.33 1.32 3.02
N ILE A 75 -5.98 0.20 2.40
CA ILE A 75 -5.03 0.20 1.28
C ILE A 75 -5.56 -0.60 0.10
N GLU A 76 -5.21 -0.13 -1.09
CA GLU A 76 -5.46 -0.80 -2.37
C GLU A 76 -4.14 -1.02 -3.11
N TRP A 77 -3.99 -2.15 -3.78
CA TRP A 77 -2.80 -2.48 -4.57
C TRP A 77 -3.15 -2.52 -6.05
N HIS A 78 -2.43 -1.75 -6.87
CA HIS A 78 -2.54 -1.82 -8.33
C HIS A 78 -1.23 -2.36 -8.88
N LEU A 79 -1.23 -3.62 -9.27
CA LEU A 79 -0.02 -4.30 -9.76
C LEU A 79 0.12 -4.28 -11.29
N GLY A 80 -0.87 -3.70 -12.00
CA GLY A 80 -0.98 -3.67 -13.45
C GLY A 80 -1.77 -4.85 -14.03
N LEU A 81 -1.97 -4.83 -15.35
CA LEU A 81 -2.76 -5.80 -16.15
C LEU A 81 -2.19 -7.22 -16.06
N ALA A 82 -2.54 -7.86 -14.97
CA ALA A 82 -2.62 -9.30 -14.73
C ALA A 82 -3.63 -9.57 -13.58
N ASP A 83 -3.92 -8.55 -12.76
CA ASP A 83 -4.92 -8.61 -11.68
C ASP A 83 -6.28 -7.95 -12.07
N ASP A 84 -6.40 -7.40 -13.29
CA ASP A 84 -7.61 -6.72 -13.80
C ASP A 84 -8.46 -7.57 -14.77
N GLU A 85 -8.06 -8.83 -15.06
CA GLU A 85 -8.79 -9.72 -16.00
C GLU A 85 -9.93 -10.55 -15.35
N GLU A 86 -10.28 -10.32 -14.09
CA GLU A 86 -11.44 -10.95 -13.43
C GLU A 86 -12.51 -9.93 -13.00
N GLN A 87 -13.10 -9.24 -13.98
CA GLN A 87 -14.40 -8.56 -13.83
C GLN A 87 -15.42 -9.09 -14.84
#